data_AF-A0A250JJ52-F1
#
_entry.id   AF-A0A250JJ52-F1
#
_cell.length_a   1.000
_cell.length_b   1.000
_cell.length_c   1.000
_cell.angle_alpha   90.00
_cell.angle_beta   90.00
_cell.angle_gamma   90.00
#
_symmetry.space_group_name_H-M   'P 1'
#
loop_
_entity.id
_entity.type
_entity.pdbx_description
1 polymer ?
#
loop_
_entity_poly.entity_id
_entity_poly.type
_entity_poly.pdbx_seq_one_letter_code
_entity_poly.pdbx_strand_id
1 'polypeptide(L)'
;MGMSKFGSVAVWLACATPALAEAPREKQVWITIGTDALEPVRGVFQGKGLTLAAPTFQKGGVAVLRVSESQVEQLALAIHDKLNRCAGFIAHDSQAEALAAVEAANAPQSLAASLISYNINNPDTVSALLGSVTETEIRGTINSLSTNWTNRYYNVQNGADASTWLKNKWTTIAAGRSDITVEQFTHTWKQPSVIATITGTTLPNEVVVIGGHLDSINQSNPTTGTAPGADDDASGVASVTEVLRVAVLNGYKPARTVKFMAYAGEEVGLYGSKAIANSFKSSGVNVVGVLQLDMTNYKGSSYDFGMVTDNTNATLNAFTTSLITKYQPGLTYTNISCGYGCSDHASWNSAGYPATMPFEATMTTDNPQIHTTGDTLAYMGGTAANSVKFAKLGASFVAEVAKGATTGVTPPPTGGDGGNGGTVPTATYDATYKAPRCAAAGIGCDSGTLLNGRGSKGPESNAPNTINGSCADGASGTYHSDESNDALKVSTTDGTNLAAGKTVKIDATVYAYSTSSDKLDLYYTANAASPTWTLIGTYSPSSTGTTTISATYTLPAGSVQAIRANFRYQGSASACSSGGYDDRDDLIFAVQ
;
A
#
# COMPACT_ATOMS: atom_id res chain seq x y z
N MET A 1 -6.02 -89.42 54.39
CA MET A 1 -5.02 -89.50 53.30
C MET A 1 -5.61 -88.81 52.08
N GLY A 2 -5.20 -87.57 51.82
CA GLY A 2 -5.64 -86.79 50.68
C GLY A 2 -4.43 -86.12 50.03
N MET A 3 -4.17 -86.46 48.77
CA MET A 3 -3.26 -85.75 47.88
C MET A 3 -3.91 -85.73 46.50
N SER A 4 -4.23 -84.52 46.01
CA SER A 4 -4.50 -84.29 44.60
C SER A 4 -3.66 -83.09 44.15
N LYS A 5 -2.86 -83.30 43.11
CA LYS A 5 -1.83 -82.39 42.60
C LYS A 5 -2.46 -81.25 41.80
N PHE A 6 -2.08 -80.02 42.12
CA PHE A 6 -2.34 -78.83 41.29
C PHE A 6 -1.17 -78.62 40.32
N GLY A 7 -1.48 -78.46 39.03
CA GLY A 7 -0.55 -78.02 37.99
C GLY A 7 -0.64 -76.51 37.81
N SER A 8 0.51 -75.84 37.91
CA SER A 8 0.66 -74.38 37.89
C SER A 8 0.48 -73.78 36.49
N VAL A 9 -0.32 -72.72 36.39
CA VAL A 9 -0.46 -71.88 35.20
C VAL A 9 0.68 -70.86 35.19
N ALA A 10 1.49 -70.86 34.12
CA ALA A 10 2.55 -69.88 33.91
C ALA A 10 1.95 -68.59 33.30
N VAL A 11 2.02 -67.50 34.05
CA VAL A 11 1.68 -66.15 33.59
C VAL A 11 2.91 -65.58 32.87
N TRP A 12 2.78 -65.34 31.56
CA TRP A 12 3.78 -64.60 30.79
C TRP A 12 3.63 -63.10 31.06
N LEU A 13 4.61 -62.54 31.78
CA LEU A 13 4.74 -61.10 31.98
C LEU A 13 5.38 -60.49 30.72
N ALA A 14 4.57 -59.87 29.87
CA ALA A 14 5.08 -59.08 28.75
C ALA A 14 5.67 -57.76 29.28
N CYS A 15 6.99 -57.62 29.25
CA CYS A 15 7.64 -56.32 29.40
C CYS A 15 7.36 -55.49 28.13
N ALA A 16 6.29 -54.69 28.15
CA ALA A 16 6.13 -53.59 27.22
C ALA A 16 7.12 -52.48 27.62
N THR A 17 8.19 -52.33 26.84
CA THR A 17 9.00 -51.10 26.87
C THR A 17 8.10 -49.93 26.46
N PRO A 18 8.02 -48.83 27.22
CA PRO A 18 7.35 -47.64 26.73
C PRO A 18 8.12 -47.15 25.50
N ALA A 19 7.45 -47.15 24.34
CA ALA A 19 7.92 -46.39 23.21
C ALA A 19 7.95 -44.92 23.64
N LEU A 20 9.14 -44.41 23.94
CA LEU A 20 9.38 -42.98 24.06
C LEU A 20 8.96 -42.38 22.72
N ALA A 21 7.86 -41.64 22.70
CA ALA A 21 7.53 -40.78 21.59
C ALA A 21 8.73 -39.83 21.39
N GLU A 22 9.42 -39.96 20.26
CA GLU A 22 10.49 -39.07 19.87
C GLU A 22 9.91 -37.65 19.89
N ALA A 23 10.53 -36.74 20.65
CA ALA A 23 10.16 -35.33 20.60
C ALA A 23 10.17 -34.89 19.12
N PRO A 24 9.17 -34.12 18.65
CA PRO A 24 9.10 -33.73 17.25
C PRO A 24 10.43 -33.07 16.86
N ARG A 25 11.14 -33.72 15.92
CA ARG A 25 12.44 -33.25 15.44
C ARG A 25 12.23 -31.85 14.87
N GLU A 26 12.99 -30.89 15.38
CA GLU A 26 12.91 -29.50 14.93
C GLU A 26 12.99 -29.43 13.40
N LYS A 27 12.01 -28.77 12.78
CA LYS A 27 11.94 -28.63 11.33
C LYS A 27 13.18 -27.91 10.82
N GLN A 28 13.60 -28.30 9.63
CA GLN A 28 14.86 -27.87 9.05
C GLN A 28 14.57 -27.14 7.76
N VAL A 29 15.27 -26.03 7.56
CA VAL A 29 15.10 -25.13 6.42
C VAL A 29 16.38 -25.15 5.61
N TRP A 30 16.26 -25.41 4.31
CA TRP A 30 17.36 -25.25 3.38
C TRP A 30 17.44 -23.79 2.97
N ILE A 31 18.62 -23.21 2.95
CA ILE A 31 18.81 -21.81 2.56
C ILE A 31 19.90 -21.68 1.51
N THR A 32 19.76 -20.66 0.68
CA THR A 32 20.86 -20.10 -0.10
C THR A 32 21.24 -18.74 0.47
N ILE A 33 22.54 -18.49 0.61
CA ILE A 33 23.08 -17.25 1.17
C ILE A 33 24.32 -16.82 0.38
N GLY A 34 24.60 -15.52 0.31
CA GLY A 34 25.88 -15.03 -0.21
C GLY A 34 27.06 -15.54 0.62
N THR A 35 28.14 -15.98 -0.03
CA THR A 35 29.33 -16.49 0.67
C THR A 35 30.02 -15.42 1.52
N ASP A 36 29.84 -14.14 1.15
CA ASP A 36 30.30 -12.98 1.89
C ASP A 36 29.61 -12.84 3.27
N ALA A 37 28.40 -13.38 3.43
CA ALA A 37 27.66 -13.32 4.68
C ALA A 37 28.04 -14.43 5.68
N LEU A 38 28.71 -15.50 5.24
CA LEU A 38 28.97 -16.67 6.09
C LEU A 38 29.78 -16.35 7.33
N GLU A 39 30.90 -15.62 7.19
CA GLU A 39 31.78 -15.30 8.30
C GLU A 39 31.18 -14.25 9.26
N PRO A 40 30.61 -13.13 8.79
CA PRO A 40 29.91 -12.18 9.66
C PRO A 40 28.81 -12.85 10.51
N VAL A 41 27.97 -13.68 9.88
CA VAL A 41 26.87 -14.38 10.57
C VAL A 41 27.41 -15.40 11.56
N ARG A 42 28.44 -16.17 11.21
CA ARG A 42 29.09 -17.12 12.14
C ARG A 42 29.57 -16.42 13.40
N GLY A 43 30.17 -15.23 13.26
CA GLY A 43 30.60 -14.43 14.41
C GLY A 43 29.44 -14.09 15.35
N VAL A 44 28.30 -13.66 14.80
CA VAL A 44 27.08 -13.36 15.59
C VAL A 44 26.51 -14.63 16.26
N PHE A 45 26.44 -15.74 15.53
CA PHE A 45 25.95 -17.02 16.05
C PHE A 45 26.82 -17.51 17.21
N GLN A 46 28.15 -17.50 17.04
CA GLN A 46 29.08 -17.87 18.10
C GLN A 46 28.92 -17.01 19.35
N GLY A 47 28.75 -15.69 19.19
CA GLY A 47 28.48 -14.77 20.29
C GLY A 47 27.19 -15.07 21.06
N LYS A 48 26.22 -15.73 20.43
CA LYS A 48 24.96 -16.19 21.03
C LYS A 48 25.00 -17.64 21.50
N GLY A 49 26.16 -18.30 21.45
CA GLY A 49 26.30 -19.73 21.79
C GLY A 49 25.69 -20.69 20.77
N LEU A 50 25.47 -20.21 19.54
CA LEU A 50 24.87 -20.95 18.44
C LEU A 50 25.94 -21.33 17.41
N THR A 51 25.63 -22.33 16.59
CA THR A 51 26.50 -22.74 15.47
C THR A 51 25.73 -22.65 14.16
N LEU A 52 26.30 -21.93 13.19
CA LEU A 52 25.84 -21.97 11.80
C LEU A 52 26.49 -23.15 11.09
N ALA A 53 25.69 -23.99 10.43
CA ALA A 53 26.20 -25.17 9.73
C ALA A 53 27.19 -24.80 8.62
N ALA A 54 28.11 -25.71 8.31
CA ALA A 54 28.98 -25.57 7.14
C ALA A 54 28.14 -25.68 5.85
N PRO A 55 28.47 -24.90 4.80
CA PRO A 55 27.85 -25.07 3.50
C PRO A 55 28.02 -26.50 2.98
N THR A 56 26.91 -27.05 2.49
CA THR A 56 26.86 -28.34 1.79
C THR A 56 27.24 -28.21 0.31
N PHE A 57 27.13 -27.00 -0.24
CA PHE A 57 27.49 -26.67 -1.61
C PHE A 57 27.81 -25.17 -1.73
N GLN A 58 28.69 -24.80 -2.65
CA GLN A 58 28.99 -23.40 -2.99
C GLN A 58 29.31 -23.27 -4.47
N LYS A 59 28.76 -22.24 -5.13
CA LYS A 59 29.07 -21.90 -6.53
C LYS A 59 28.73 -20.44 -6.81
N GLY A 60 29.61 -19.74 -7.52
CA GLY A 60 29.39 -18.34 -7.94
C GLY A 60 29.10 -17.35 -6.81
N GLY A 61 29.76 -17.53 -5.65
CA GLY A 61 29.54 -16.65 -4.50
C GLY A 61 28.25 -16.89 -3.72
N VAL A 62 27.52 -17.99 -3.98
CA VAL A 62 26.34 -18.42 -3.21
C VAL A 62 26.58 -19.78 -2.57
N ALA A 63 26.17 -19.94 -1.32
CA ALA A 63 26.30 -21.13 -0.51
C ALA A 63 24.93 -21.75 -0.19
N VAL A 64 24.85 -23.09 -0.21
CA VAL A 64 23.70 -23.87 0.28
C VAL A 64 24.04 -24.47 1.63
N LEU A 65 23.24 -24.16 2.65
CA LEU A 65 23.35 -24.79 3.96
C LEU A 65 21.97 -25.08 4.54
N ARG A 66 21.96 -25.83 5.64
CA ARG A 66 20.75 -26.18 6.38
C ARG A 66 20.79 -25.50 7.73
N VAL A 67 19.68 -24.89 8.12
CA VAL A 67 19.48 -24.29 9.44
C VAL A 67 18.23 -24.87 10.08
N SER A 68 18.18 -24.86 11.41
CA SER A 68 16.96 -25.16 12.13
C SER A 68 15.91 -24.05 11.92
N GLU A 69 14.62 -24.37 11.93
CA GLU A 69 13.55 -23.38 11.77
C GLU A 69 13.64 -22.26 12.83
N SER A 70 14.04 -22.56 14.07
CA SER A 70 14.27 -21.55 15.11
C SER A 70 15.47 -20.63 14.85
N GLN A 71 16.39 -21.02 13.96
CA GLN A 71 17.57 -20.23 13.61
C GLN A 71 17.32 -19.28 12.43
N VAL A 72 16.23 -19.45 11.68
CA VAL A 72 15.91 -18.62 10.50
C VAL A 72 15.79 -17.15 10.88
N GLU A 73 15.08 -16.86 11.98
CA GLU A 73 14.97 -15.51 12.51
C GLU A 73 16.36 -14.98 12.87
N GLN A 74 17.11 -15.72 13.71
CA GLN A 74 18.44 -15.30 14.16
C GLN A 74 19.43 -15.07 13.01
N LEU A 75 19.27 -15.80 11.91
CA LEU A 75 20.01 -15.62 10.68
C LEU A 75 19.66 -14.29 10.00
N ALA A 76 18.37 -14.00 9.77
CA ALA A 76 17.92 -12.73 9.20
C ALA A 76 18.46 -11.56 10.02
N LEU A 77 18.33 -11.62 11.36
CA LEU A 77 18.84 -10.60 12.27
C LEU A 77 20.35 -10.38 12.15
N ALA A 78 21.12 -11.48 12.07
CA ALA A 78 22.57 -11.40 11.96
C ALA A 78 23.02 -10.82 10.62
N ILE A 79 22.32 -11.15 9.54
CA ILE A 79 22.60 -10.62 8.21
C ILE A 79 22.26 -9.14 8.16
N HIS A 80 21.09 -8.76 8.66
CA HIS A 80 20.70 -7.36 8.73
C HIS A 80 21.70 -6.52 9.50
N ASP A 81 22.02 -6.88 10.76
CA ASP A 81 22.95 -6.12 11.60
C ASP A 81 24.36 -5.96 11.00
N LYS A 82 24.79 -6.92 10.18
CA LYS A 82 26.15 -6.94 9.62
C LYS A 82 26.26 -6.45 8.20
N LEU A 83 25.18 -6.51 7.42
CA LEU A 83 25.22 -6.37 5.97
C LEU A 83 24.12 -5.45 5.42
N ASN A 84 23.21 -4.94 6.27
CA ASN A 84 22.08 -4.08 5.88
C ASN A 84 21.25 -4.71 4.75
N ARG A 85 20.86 -5.97 4.93
CA ARG A 85 19.95 -6.70 4.05
C ARG A 85 18.73 -7.09 4.89
N CYS A 86 17.51 -6.98 4.35
CA CYS A 86 16.27 -7.30 5.07
C CYS A 86 16.31 -8.77 5.54
N ALA A 87 16.07 -9.72 4.63
CA ALA A 87 16.38 -11.13 4.92
C ALA A 87 17.85 -11.49 4.66
N GLY A 88 18.34 -11.22 3.45
CA GLY A 88 19.70 -11.52 2.99
C GLY A 88 20.01 -13.01 2.73
N PHE A 89 18.97 -13.85 2.64
CA PHE A 89 19.02 -15.24 2.19
C PHE A 89 17.70 -15.62 1.54
N ILE A 90 17.66 -16.74 0.82
CA ILE A 90 16.43 -17.32 0.27
C ILE A 90 16.22 -18.69 0.91
N ALA A 91 15.04 -18.96 1.43
CA ALA A 91 14.72 -20.28 1.97
C ALA A 91 14.11 -21.22 0.93
N HIS A 92 14.30 -22.52 1.14
CA HIS A 92 13.95 -23.61 0.24
C HIS A 92 13.28 -24.76 0.97
N ASP A 93 12.29 -25.35 0.29
CA ASP A 93 11.52 -26.48 0.83
C ASP A 93 12.37 -27.76 0.84
N SER A 94 13.39 -27.83 -0.01
CA SER A 94 14.29 -28.98 -0.11
C SER A 94 15.71 -28.60 -0.53
N GLN A 95 16.65 -29.49 -0.25
CA GLN A 95 18.04 -29.35 -0.71
C GLN A 95 18.14 -29.31 -2.24
N ALA A 96 17.33 -30.13 -2.91
CA ALA A 96 17.33 -30.21 -4.36
C ALA A 96 16.91 -28.87 -4.99
N GLU A 97 15.92 -28.19 -4.39
CA GLU A 97 15.49 -26.86 -4.80
C GLU A 97 16.61 -25.83 -4.59
N ALA A 98 17.24 -25.81 -3.40
CA ALA A 98 18.34 -24.90 -3.11
C ALA A 98 19.53 -25.07 -4.06
N LEU A 99 19.90 -26.32 -4.35
CA LEU A 99 20.95 -26.63 -5.33
C LEU A 99 20.56 -26.19 -6.74
N ALA A 100 19.32 -26.44 -7.16
CA ALA A 100 18.83 -26.03 -8.47
C ALA A 100 18.81 -24.50 -8.62
N ALA A 101 18.47 -23.76 -7.57
CA ALA A 101 18.50 -22.30 -7.58
C ALA A 101 19.94 -21.76 -7.79
N VAL A 102 20.93 -22.30 -7.07
CA VAL A 102 22.33 -21.90 -7.25
C VAL A 102 22.86 -22.28 -8.63
N GLU A 103 22.52 -23.48 -9.11
CA GLU A 103 22.93 -23.93 -10.44
C GLU A 103 22.30 -23.07 -11.55
N ALA A 104 21.01 -22.73 -11.45
CA ALA A 104 20.33 -21.89 -12.42
C ALA A 104 20.91 -20.46 -12.50
N ALA A 105 21.25 -19.87 -11.36
CA ALA A 105 21.88 -18.55 -11.29
C ALA A 105 23.30 -18.53 -11.91
N ASN A 106 23.97 -19.69 -11.95
CA ASN A 106 25.33 -19.86 -12.45
C ASN A 106 25.42 -20.56 -13.81
N ALA A 107 24.29 -20.98 -14.37
CA ALA A 107 24.25 -21.49 -15.73
C ALA A 107 24.62 -20.35 -16.68
N PRO A 108 25.30 -20.64 -17.81
CA PRO A 108 25.44 -19.66 -18.88
C PRO A 108 24.03 -19.16 -19.18
N GLN A 109 23.76 -17.88 -18.92
CA GLN A 109 22.49 -17.30 -19.27
C GLN A 109 22.37 -17.49 -20.79
N SER A 110 21.54 -18.43 -21.24
CA SER A 110 20.90 -18.23 -22.53
C SER A 110 20.28 -16.85 -22.38
N LEU A 111 20.62 -15.91 -23.26
CA LEU A 111 19.94 -14.63 -23.36
C LEU A 111 18.46 -14.98 -23.49
N ALA A 112 17.74 -15.07 -22.36
CA ALA A 112 16.31 -15.22 -22.36
C ALA A 112 15.89 -13.91 -22.98
N ALA A 113 15.58 -13.99 -24.28
CA ALA A 113 15.30 -12.83 -25.09
C ALA A 113 14.28 -12.02 -24.30
N SER A 114 14.59 -10.74 -24.06
CA SER A 114 13.63 -9.81 -23.49
C SER A 114 12.33 -10.03 -24.25
N LEU A 115 11.30 -10.51 -23.56
CA LEU A 115 10.04 -10.94 -24.17
C LEU A 115 9.40 -9.81 -24.97
N ILE A 116 9.78 -8.58 -24.62
CA ILE A 116 9.37 -7.34 -25.25
C ILE A 116 10.56 -6.39 -25.44
N SER A 117 10.44 -5.44 -26.35
CA SER A 117 11.35 -4.29 -26.40
C SER A 117 10.84 -3.18 -25.47
N TYR A 118 11.67 -2.74 -24.53
CA TYR A 118 11.33 -1.65 -23.61
C TYR A 118 11.54 -0.29 -24.28
N ASN A 119 10.50 0.21 -24.93
CA ASN A 119 10.48 1.53 -25.55
C ASN A 119 9.77 2.54 -24.64
N ILE A 120 10.13 3.82 -24.70
CA ILE A 120 9.44 4.90 -23.97
C ILE A 120 8.64 5.71 -25.00
N ASN A 121 7.34 5.44 -25.08
CA ASN A 121 6.48 6.04 -26.10
C ASN A 121 4.99 6.11 -25.70
N ASN A 122 4.69 6.16 -24.40
CA ASN A 122 3.33 6.37 -23.88
C ASN A 122 3.20 7.62 -23.00
N PRO A 123 3.69 8.80 -23.44
CA PRO A 123 3.84 9.98 -22.57
C PRO A 123 2.51 10.50 -22.03
N ASP A 124 1.43 10.46 -22.81
CA ASP A 124 0.13 11.02 -22.38
C ASP A 124 -0.45 10.25 -21.20
N THR A 125 -0.41 8.92 -21.26
CA THR A 125 -0.81 8.04 -20.17
C THR A 125 0.06 8.28 -18.94
N VAL A 126 1.38 8.36 -19.12
CA VAL A 126 2.31 8.61 -18.03
C VAL A 126 2.00 9.94 -17.36
N SER A 127 1.84 11.02 -18.13
CA SER A 127 1.51 12.34 -17.61
C SER A 127 0.20 12.35 -16.82
N ALA A 128 -0.84 11.66 -17.30
CA ALA A 128 -2.11 11.53 -16.58
C ALA A 128 -1.96 10.83 -15.22
N LEU A 129 -1.25 9.69 -15.18
CA LEU A 129 -1.03 8.95 -13.93
C LEU A 129 -0.17 9.76 -12.95
N LEU A 130 0.94 10.35 -13.42
CA LEU A 130 1.85 11.15 -12.59
C LEU A 130 1.17 12.38 -12.00
N GLY A 131 0.30 13.05 -12.77
CA GLY A 131 -0.44 14.23 -12.33
C GLY A 131 -1.47 13.93 -11.24
N SER A 132 -1.85 12.66 -11.09
CA SER A 132 -2.83 12.22 -10.08
C SER A 132 -2.19 11.68 -8.79
N VAL A 133 -0.87 11.53 -8.75
CA VAL A 133 -0.16 11.02 -7.56
C VAL A 133 -0.22 12.05 -6.44
N THR A 134 -0.68 11.65 -5.25
CA THR A 134 -0.86 12.52 -4.10
C THR A 134 -0.12 12.00 -2.87
N GLU A 135 0.66 12.88 -2.23
CA GLU A 135 1.41 12.55 -1.02
C GLU A 135 0.51 12.08 0.12
N THR A 136 -0.67 12.68 0.26
CA THR A 136 -1.59 12.42 1.36
C THR A 136 -2.14 11.00 1.34
N GLU A 137 -2.35 10.42 0.15
CA GLU A 137 -2.85 9.05 -0.01
C GLU A 137 -1.77 8.02 0.31
N ILE A 138 -0.53 8.28 -0.11
CA ILE A 138 0.64 7.48 0.26
C ILE A 138 0.82 7.53 1.78
N ARG A 139 0.84 8.74 2.36
CA ARG A 139 1.03 8.96 3.79
C ARG A 139 -0.05 8.30 4.64
N GLY A 140 -1.31 8.36 4.21
CA GLY A 140 -2.42 7.68 4.90
C GLY A 140 -2.24 6.16 4.92
N THR A 141 -1.77 5.59 3.82
CA THR A 141 -1.47 4.15 3.73
C THR A 141 -0.31 3.76 4.63
N ILE A 142 0.80 4.52 4.65
CA ILE A 142 1.94 4.30 5.57
C ILE A 142 1.46 4.37 7.03
N ASN A 143 0.70 5.41 7.37
CA ASN A 143 0.20 5.61 8.73
C ASN A 143 -0.69 4.45 9.17
N SER A 144 -1.62 4.00 8.32
CA SER A 144 -2.48 2.86 8.64
C SER A 144 -1.68 1.58 8.86
N LEU A 145 -0.77 1.25 7.95
CA LEU A 145 0.04 0.03 8.06
C LEU A 145 0.93 0.06 9.31
N SER A 146 1.50 1.21 9.65
CA SER A 146 2.45 1.35 10.77
C SER A 146 1.84 1.59 12.14
N THR A 147 0.54 1.87 12.24
CA THR A 147 -0.10 2.21 13.54
C THR A 147 -1.27 1.32 13.92
N ASN A 148 -1.93 0.65 12.96
CA ASN A 148 -3.12 -0.15 13.27
C ASN A 148 -2.80 -1.46 14.00
N TRP A 149 -1.54 -1.93 13.92
CA TRP A 149 -1.10 -3.17 14.55
C TRP A 149 0.23 -2.98 15.28
N THR A 150 0.47 -3.81 16.29
CA THR A 150 1.76 -3.85 17.00
C THR A 150 2.91 -4.18 16.05
N ASN A 151 2.70 -5.11 15.13
CA ASN A 151 3.62 -5.50 14.06
C ASN A 151 2.81 -6.12 12.91
N ARG A 152 3.45 -6.40 11.77
CA ARG A 152 2.83 -7.12 10.65
C ARG A 152 3.54 -8.45 10.38
N TYR A 153 4.14 -9.06 11.40
CA TYR A 153 4.97 -10.25 11.24
C TYR A 153 4.21 -11.42 10.57
N TYR A 154 4.86 -12.12 9.65
CA TYR A 154 4.19 -13.03 8.70
C TYR A 154 3.39 -14.17 9.35
N ASN A 155 3.82 -14.66 10.52
CA ASN A 155 3.19 -15.81 11.18
C ASN A 155 2.42 -15.46 12.46
N VAL A 156 1.92 -14.23 12.57
CA VAL A 156 1.01 -13.81 13.66
C VAL A 156 -0.32 -13.31 13.11
N GLN A 157 -1.30 -13.16 14.01
CA GLN A 157 -2.64 -12.72 13.62
C GLN A 157 -2.62 -11.31 13.03
N ASN A 158 -1.84 -10.40 13.62
CA ASN A 158 -1.71 -9.03 13.12
C ASN A 158 -1.25 -8.97 11.65
N GLY A 159 -0.31 -9.83 11.23
CA GLY A 159 0.11 -9.92 9.84
C GLY A 159 -1.04 -10.33 8.90
N ALA A 160 -1.84 -11.33 9.31
CA ALA A 160 -3.03 -11.76 8.56
C ALA A 160 -4.12 -10.67 8.51
N ASP A 161 -4.30 -9.93 9.61
CA ASP A 161 -5.25 -8.82 9.69
C ASP A 161 -4.82 -7.65 8.79
N ALA A 162 -3.52 -7.33 8.74
CA ALA A 162 -2.95 -6.34 7.82
C ALA A 162 -3.15 -6.71 6.35
N SER A 163 -2.97 -7.99 6.00
CA SER A 163 -3.26 -8.51 4.65
C SER A 163 -4.74 -8.39 4.30
N THR A 164 -5.62 -8.71 5.25
CA THR A 164 -7.07 -8.58 5.06
C THR A 164 -7.48 -7.12 4.87
N TRP A 165 -6.90 -6.22 5.67
CA TRP A 165 -7.10 -4.78 5.54
C TRP A 165 -6.69 -4.27 4.16
N LEU A 166 -5.49 -4.63 3.70
CA LEU A 166 -4.97 -4.18 2.42
C LEU A 166 -5.81 -4.71 1.25
N LYS A 167 -6.19 -5.99 1.30
CA LYS A 167 -7.12 -6.59 0.32
C LYS A 167 -8.44 -5.83 0.25
N ASN A 168 -9.00 -5.43 1.40
CA ASN A 168 -10.22 -4.63 1.42
C ASN A 168 -9.99 -3.22 0.86
N LYS A 169 -8.88 -2.53 1.23
CA LYS A 169 -8.53 -1.22 0.68
C LYS A 169 -8.38 -1.25 -0.84
N TRP A 170 -7.67 -2.25 -1.39
CA TRP A 170 -7.52 -2.43 -2.83
C TRP A 170 -8.84 -2.81 -3.52
N THR A 171 -9.71 -3.58 -2.86
CA THR A 171 -11.07 -3.88 -3.37
C THR A 171 -11.90 -2.60 -3.48
N THR A 172 -11.82 -1.71 -2.50
CA THR A 172 -12.48 -0.40 -2.54
C THR A 172 -11.93 0.48 -3.66
N ILE A 173 -10.60 0.53 -3.83
CA ILE A 173 -9.97 1.25 -4.94
C ILE A 173 -10.45 0.70 -6.29
N ALA A 174 -10.57 -0.63 -6.41
CA ALA A 174 -11.01 -1.31 -7.62
C ALA A 174 -12.53 -1.20 -7.91
N ALA A 175 -13.31 -0.63 -6.99
CA ALA A 175 -14.76 -0.58 -7.13
C ALA A 175 -15.18 0.15 -8.42
N GLY A 176 -16.15 -0.42 -9.13
CA GLY A 176 -16.63 0.09 -10.42
C GLY A 176 -15.82 -0.38 -11.64
N ARG A 177 -14.75 -1.16 -11.44
CA ARG A 177 -13.92 -1.71 -12.52
C ARG A 177 -14.03 -3.24 -12.58
N SER A 178 -14.82 -3.75 -13.52
CA SER A 178 -15.02 -5.20 -13.71
C SER A 178 -13.79 -5.96 -14.23
N ASP A 179 -12.81 -5.24 -14.77
CA ASP A 179 -11.54 -5.76 -15.24
C ASP A 179 -10.50 -5.92 -14.13
N ILE A 180 -10.85 -5.56 -12.89
CA ILE A 180 -9.95 -5.62 -11.74
C ILE A 180 -10.43 -6.69 -10.75
N THR A 181 -9.50 -7.53 -10.32
CA THR A 181 -9.72 -8.52 -9.24
C THR A 181 -8.74 -8.25 -8.10
N VAL A 182 -9.15 -8.54 -6.87
CA VAL A 182 -8.27 -8.44 -5.68
C VAL A 182 -8.42 -9.71 -4.87
N GLU A 183 -7.32 -10.43 -4.70
CA GLU A 183 -7.27 -11.74 -4.07
C GLU A 183 -6.13 -11.84 -3.04
N GLN A 184 -6.22 -12.85 -2.19
CA GLN A 184 -5.16 -13.23 -1.26
C GLN A 184 -4.52 -14.53 -1.76
N PHE A 185 -3.21 -14.55 -1.89
CA PHE A 185 -2.44 -15.77 -2.14
C PHE A 185 -2.10 -16.41 -0.79
N THR A 186 -2.73 -17.56 -0.51
CA THR A 186 -2.56 -18.26 0.77
C THR A 186 -1.25 -19.02 0.83
N HIS A 187 -0.62 -18.99 2.00
CA HIS A 187 0.61 -19.72 2.30
C HIS A 187 0.39 -20.71 3.45
N THR A 188 1.42 -21.47 3.83
CA THR A 188 1.34 -22.39 4.99
C THR A 188 1.43 -21.67 6.34
N TRP A 189 1.65 -20.36 6.36
CA TRP A 189 1.67 -19.48 7.53
C TRP A 189 0.47 -18.53 7.53
N LYS A 190 0.31 -17.73 8.59
CA LYS A 190 -0.90 -16.94 8.82
C LYS A 190 -1.14 -15.82 7.80
N GLN A 191 -0.14 -15.01 7.48
CA GLN A 191 -0.28 -13.86 6.58
C GLN A 191 -0.27 -14.31 5.11
N PRO A 192 -1.36 -14.11 4.35
CA PRO A 192 -1.33 -14.28 2.90
C PRO A 192 -0.74 -13.05 2.20
N SER A 193 -0.15 -13.24 1.03
CA SER A 193 0.19 -12.10 0.15
C SER A 193 -1.11 -11.54 -0.48
N VAL A 194 -1.14 -10.26 -0.83
CA VAL A 194 -2.28 -9.62 -1.51
C VAL A 194 -1.93 -9.34 -2.97
N ILE A 195 -2.83 -9.66 -3.89
CA ILE A 195 -2.64 -9.43 -5.33
C ILE A 195 -3.87 -8.69 -5.88
N ALA A 196 -3.68 -7.50 -6.42
CA ALA A 196 -4.66 -6.85 -7.29
C ALA A 196 -4.24 -7.02 -8.75
N THR A 197 -5.16 -7.45 -9.61
CA THR A 197 -4.89 -7.69 -11.03
C THR A 197 -5.79 -6.80 -11.89
N ILE A 198 -5.21 -5.93 -12.72
CA ILE A 198 -5.90 -5.26 -13.82
C ILE A 198 -5.68 -6.11 -15.07
N THR A 199 -6.76 -6.68 -15.63
CA THR A 199 -6.68 -7.55 -16.80
C THR A 199 -6.31 -6.74 -18.05
N GLY A 200 -5.30 -7.21 -18.80
CA GLY A 200 -4.87 -6.58 -20.04
C GLY A 200 -5.93 -6.67 -21.14
N THR A 201 -5.99 -5.65 -21.99
CA THR A 201 -7.00 -5.55 -23.06
C THR A 201 -6.63 -6.36 -24.32
N THR A 202 -5.38 -6.24 -24.79
CA THR A 202 -4.94 -6.84 -26.06
C THR A 202 -3.84 -7.90 -25.89
N LEU A 203 -3.11 -7.85 -24.78
CA LEU A 203 -2.04 -8.78 -24.41
C LEU A 203 -2.26 -9.35 -22.98
N PRO A 204 -3.44 -9.90 -22.65
CA PRO A 204 -3.78 -10.32 -21.28
C PRO A 204 -2.85 -11.40 -20.69
N ASN A 205 -2.16 -12.17 -21.54
CA ASN A 205 -1.25 -13.24 -21.12
C ASN A 205 0.17 -12.74 -20.82
N GLU A 206 0.50 -11.49 -21.16
CA GLU A 206 1.75 -10.84 -20.74
C GLU A 206 1.50 -10.10 -19.43
N VAL A 207 2.35 -10.33 -18.43
CA VAL A 207 2.16 -9.83 -17.06
C VAL A 207 3.26 -8.85 -16.68
N VAL A 208 2.85 -7.68 -16.20
CA VAL A 208 3.73 -6.70 -15.53
C VAL A 208 3.45 -6.77 -14.04
N VAL A 209 4.49 -6.86 -13.23
CA VAL A 209 4.37 -6.91 -11.77
C VAL A 209 4.97 -5.64 -11.16
N ILE A 210 4.27 -5.09 -10.17
CA ILE A 210 4.80 -4.08 -9.26
C ILE A 210 4.47 -4.53 -7.84
N GLY A 211 5.43 -4.48 -6.91
CA GLY A 211 5.16 -4.92 -5.53
C GLY A 211 6.15 -4.40 -4.49
N GLY A 212 5.81 -4.65 -3.23
CA GLY A 212 6.59 -4.44 -2.01
C GLY A 212 6.15 -5.47 -0.96
N HIS A 213 6.79 -5.54 0.21
CA HIS A 213 6.41 -6.53 1.23
C HIS A 213 5.54 -5.93 2.34
N LEU A 214 4.64 -6.76 2.85
CA LEU A 214 3.61 -6.35 3.81
C LEU A 214 4.02 -6.60 5.25
N ASP A 215 4.85 -7.60 5.51
CA ASP A 215 5.31 -7.89 6.85
C ASP A 215 6.24 -6.80 7.40
N SER A 216 6.40 -6.83 8.71
CA SER A 216 7.41 -6.07 9.43
C SER A 216 7.91 -6.92 10.58
N ILE A 217 9.19 -6.74 10.94
CA ILE A 217 9.82 -7.48 12.03
C ILE A 217 10.37 -6.55 13.12
N ASN A 218 10.30 -6.97 14.38
CA ASN A 218 11.12 -6.39 15.44
C ASN A 218 12.27 -7.35 15.73
N GLN A 219 13.50 -6.93 15.53
CA GLN A 219 14.66 -7.82 15.67
C GLN A 219 14.79 -8.47 17.04
N SER A 220 14.48 -7.72 18.08
CA SER A 220 14.63 -8.21 19.46
C SER A 220 13.47 -9.11 19.89
N ASN A 221 12.32 -9.02 19.22
CA ASN A 221 11.12 -9.78 19.55
C ASN A 221 10.18 -9.85 18.32
N PRO A 222 10.46 -10.74 17.34
CA PRO A 222 9.75 -10.77 16.06
C PRO A 222 8.24 -10.99 16.19
N THR A 223 7.81 -11.80 17.16
CA THR A 223 6.41 -12.23 17.28
C THR A 223 5.52 -11.23 18.02
N THR A 224 6.00 -10.66 19.13
CA THR A 224 5.19 -9.81 20.01
C THR A 224 5.72 -8.39 20.16
N GLY A 225 6.93 -8.12 19.68
CA GLY A 225 7.54 -6.81 19.74
C GLY A 225 6.87 -5.83 18.78
N THR A 226 6.88 -4.55 19.16
CA THR A 226 6.38 -3.48 18.30
C THR A 226 7.31 -3.30 17.10
N ALA A 227 6.77 -3.40 15.89
CA ALA A 227 7.47 -3.17 14.63
C ALA A 227 6.57 -2.33 13.72
N PRO A 228 6.58 -0.99 13.86
CA PRO A 228 5.73 -0.13 13.06
C PRO A 228 6.06 -0.29 11.57
N GLY A 229 7.33 -0.52 11.21
CA GLY A 229 7.71 -0.85 9.83
C GLY A 229 7.21 0.21 8.84
N ALA A 230 7.36 1.49 9.19
CA ALA A 230 6.76 2.59 8.45
C ALA A 230 7.48 2.84 7.13
N ASP A 231 8.80 2.74 7.15
CA ASP A 231 9.60 2.75 5.94
C ASP A 231 9.68 1.34 5.36
N ASP A 232 9.91 0.35 6.21
CA ASP A 232 10.17 -1.05 5.87
C ASP A 232 9.03 -1.99 6.30
N ASP A 233 8.11 -2.36 5.40
CA ASP A 233 7.92 -1.79 4.05
C ASP A 233 6.50 -1.25 3.82
N ALA A 234 5.96 -0.59 4.84
CA ALA A 234 4.70 0.14 4.66
C ALA A 234 4.82 1.22 3.56
N SER A 235 6.02 1.76 3.33
CA SER A 235 6.25 2.78 2.31
C SER A 235 6.22 2.25 0.88
N GLY A 236 6.83 1.09 0.61
CA GLY A 236 6.76 0.40 -0.67
C GLY A 236 5.32 -0.03 -0.99
N VAL A 237 4.63 -0.65 -0.02
CA VAL A 237 3.21 -1.02 -0.17
C VAL A 237 2.32 0.20 -0.39
N ALA A 238 2.60 1.32 0.27
CA ALA A 238 1.88 2.57 0.04
C ALA A 238 2.12 3.13 -1.36
N SER A 239 3.36 3.08 -1.86
CA SER A 239 3.69 3.47 -3.23
C SER A 239 2.98 2.58 -4.26
N VAL A 240 2.96 1.25 -4.06
CA VAL A 240 2.20 0.30 -4.91
C VAL A 240 0.70 0.60 -4.90
N THR A 241 0.15 0.85 -3.71
CA THR A 241 -1.27 1.19 -3.51
C THR A 241 -1.64 2.47 -4.25
N GLU A 242 -0.76 3.47 -4.23
CA GLU A 242 -0.98 4.73 -4.93
C GLU A 242 -0.95 4.56 -6.46
N VAL A 243 -0.04 3.73 -6.99
CA VAL A 243 -0.02 3.40 -8.43
C VAL A 243 -1.34 2.73 -8.85
N LEU A 244 -1.87 1.81 -8.04
CA LEU A 244 -3.19 1.20 -8.28
C LEU A 244 -4.30 2.27 -8.25
N ARG A 245 -4.30 3.16 -7.25
CA ARG A 245 -5.31 4.22 -7.10
C ARG A 245 -5.33 5.16 -8.30
N VAL A 246 -4.17 5.67 -8.73
CA VAL A 246 -4.10 6.57 -9.90
C VAL A 246 -4.45 5.86 -11.20
N ALA A 247 -4.14 4.57 -11.33
CA ALA A 247 -4.56 3.76 -12.48
C ALA A 247 -6.08 3.63 -12.55
N VAL A 248 -6.76 3.39 -11.43
CA VAL A 248 -8.23 3.35 -11.41
C VAL A 248 -8.82 4.74 -11.67
N LEU A 249 -8.29 5.78 -11.02
CA LEU A 249 -8.77 7.16 -11.13
C LEU A 249 -8.73 7.70 -12.56
N ASN A 250 -7.72 7.33 -13.32
CA ASN A 250 -7.57 7.76 -14.70
C ASN A 250 -8.21 6.79 -15.70
N GLY A 251 -9.02 5.84 -15.22
CA GLY A 251 -9.64 4.85 -16.09
C GLY A 251 -8.62 4.04 -16.90
N TYR A 252 -7.40 3.85 -16.39
CA TYR A 252 -6.30 3.23 -17.14
C TYR A 252 -6.64 1.80 -17.56
N LYS A 253 -6.55 1.52 -18.87
CA LYS A 253 -6.78 0.21 -19.46
C LYS A 253 -5.49 -0.30 -20.13
N PRO A 254 -4.64 -1.07 -19.43
CA PRO A 254 -3.37 -1.53 -19.99
C PRO A 254 -3.58 -2.56 -21.13
N ALA A 255 -2.65 -2.66 -22.07
CA ALA A 255 -2.64 -3.77 -23.05
C ALA A 255 -2.29 -5.09 -22.36
N ARG A 256 -1.27 -5.07 -21.50
CA ARG A 256 -0.82 -6.20 -20.70
C ARG A 256 -1.54 -6.29 -19.37
N THR A 257 -1.59 -7.46 -18.78
CA THR A 257 -2.10 -7.62 -17.42
C THR A 257 -1.12 -7.00 -16.43
N VAL A 258 -1.62 -6.19 -15.49
CA VAL A 258 -0.80 -5.60 -14.41
C VAL A 258 -1.20 -6.24 -13.08
N LYS A 259 -0.22 -6.75 -12.35
CA LYS A 259 -0.40 -7.31 -11.01
C LYS A 259 0.34 -6.44 -9.99
N PHE A 260 -0.42 -5.91 -9.04
CA PHE A 260 0.06 -5.17 -7.87
C PHE A 260 0.15 -6.17 -6.72
N MET A 261 1.29 -6.24 -6.05
CA MET A 261 1.55 -7.27 -5.05
C MET A 261 2.04 -6.69 -3.73
N ALA A 262 1.52 -7.23 -2.63
CA ALA A 262 2.05 -7.04 -1.29
C ALA A 262 2.46 -8.42 -0.74
N TYR A 263 3.76 -8.70 -0.71
CA TYR A 263 4.29 -10.01 -0.37
C TYR A 263 4.26 -10.27 1.14
N ALA A 264 4.12 -11.53 1.55
CA ALA A 264 4.21 -11.94 2.95
C ALA A 264 5.56 -12.61 3.23
N GLY A 265 6.14 -12.37 4.40
CA GLY A 265 7.32 -13.12 4.87
C GLY A 265 8.59 -12.81 4.08
N GLU A 266 8.79 -11.57 3.66
CA GLU A 266 10.07 -11.11 3.10
C GLU A 266 11.17 -11.33 4.13
N GLU A 267 10.93 -10.85 5.36
CA GLU A 267 11.86 -10.66 6.47
C GLU A 267 12.49 -11.96 7.00
N VAL A 268 11.96 -13.10 6.56
CA VAL A 268 12.35 -14.44 6.99
C VAL A 268 12.86 -15.31 5.85
N GLY A 269 13.22 -14.70 4.70
CA GLY A 269 13.87 -15.37 3.58
C GLY A 269 13.05 -15.38 2.29
N LEU A 270 12.33 -14.30 2.01
CA LEU A 270 11.57 -14.06 0.77
C LEU A 270 10.45 -15.08 0.53
N TYR A 271 9.83 -15.60 1.59
CA TYR A 271 8.93 -16.74 1.53
C TYR A 271 7.76 -16.52 0.56
N GLY A 272 7.08 -15.37 0.66
CA GLY A 272 5.89 -15.08 -0.13
C GLY A 272 6.19 -14.82 -1.60
N SER A 273 7.16 -13.95 -1.92
CA SER A 273 7.53 -13.67 -3.31
C SER A 273 8.10 -14.90 -4.00
N LYS A 274 8.88 -15.73 -3.30
CA LYS A 274 9.38 -16.99 -3.82
C LYS A 274 8.26 -17.96 -4.15
N ALA A 275 7.30 -18.15 -3.25
CA ALA A 275 6.15 -19.03 -3.49
C ALA A 275 5.36 -18.59 -4.73
N ILE A 276 5.13 -17.28 -4.88
CA ILE A 276 4.43 -16.71 -6.04
C ILE A 276 5.25 -16.86 -7.32
N ALA A 277 6.53 -16.48 -7.32
CA ALA A 277 7.39 -16.57 -8.50
C ALA A 277 7.57 -18.02 -8.99
N ASN A 278 7.71 -18.98 -8.07
CA ASN A 278 7.75 -20.41 -8.40
C ASN A 278 6.41 -20.93 -8.95
N SER A 279 5.28 -20.49 -8.38
CA SER A 279 3.95 -20.79 -8.89
C SER A 279 3.76 -20.26 -10.32
N PHE A 280 4.23 -19.04 -10.59
CA PHE A 280 4.18 -18.42 -11.91
C PHE A 280 5.06 -19.17 -12.92
N LYS A 281 6.30 -19.51 -12.53
CA LYS A 281 7.23 -20.28 -13.35
C LYS A 281 6.67 -21.66 -13.70
N SER A 282 6.15 -22.39 -12.71
CA SER A 282 5.57 -23.73 -12.91
C SER A 282 4.30 -23.71 -13.74
N SER A 283 3.53 -22.62 -13.67
CA SER A 283 2.31 -22.41 -14.47
C SER A 283 2.59 -21.78 -15.85
N GLY A 284 3.86 -21.51 -16.18
CA GLY A 284 4.24 -20.90 -17.47
C GLY A 284 3.74 -19.46 -17.65
N VAL A 285 3.54 -18.70 -16.57
CA VAL A 285 3.09 -17.31 -16.65
C VAL A 285 4.18 -16.45 -17.29
N ASN A 286 3.79 -15.67 -18.29
CA ASN A 286 4.69 -14.83 -19.07
C ASN A 286 4.86 -13.45 -18.42
N VAL A 287 5.76 -13.35 -17.44
CA VAL A 287 6.07 -12.07 -16.78
C VAL A 287 7.15 -11.31 -17.56
N VAL A 288 6.80 -10.12 -18.04
CA VAL A 288 7.65 -9.30 -18.93
C VAL A 288 8.43 -8.21 -18.18
N GLY A 289 8.14 -7.98 -16.91
CA GLY A 289 8.83 -6.99 -16.08
C GLY A 289 8.29 -6.95 -14.66
N VAL A 290 9.20 -6.87 -13.69
CA VAL A 290 8.90 -6.76 -12.26
C VAL A 290 9.58 -5.54 -11.67
N LEU A 291 8.83 -4.66 -11.01
CA LEU A 291 9.34 -3.56 -10.21
C LEU A 291 9.12 -3.86 -8.73
N GLN A 292 10.20 -3.97 -7.96
CA GLN A 292 10.16 -4.03 -6.50
C GLN A 292 10.30 -2.61 -5.94
N LEU A 293 9.43 -2.26 -5.00
CA LEU A 293 9.49 -1.06 -4.18
C LEU A 293 9.58 -1.53 -2.74
N ASP A 294 10.76 -1.38 -2.16
CA ASP A 294 11.06 -1.75 -0.79
C ASP A 294 11.89 -0.60 -0.21
N MET A 295 11.36 0.00 0.85
CA MET A 295 11.80 1.27 1.44
C MET A 295 11.85 2.43 0.44
N THR A 296 10.86 3.32 0.54
CA THR A 296 10.69 4.43 -0.40
C THR A 296 10.66 5.80 0.28
N ASN A 297 10.67 5.89 1.61
CA ASN A 297 10.26 7.11 2.29
C ASN A 297 11.34 7.84 3.08
N TYR A 298 12.33 7.14 3.61
CA TYR A 298 13.43 7.81 4.27
C TYR A 298 14.38 8.44 3.24
N LYS A 299 14.87 9.65 3.55
CA LYS A 299 15.77 10.40 2.66
C LYS A 299 17.17 10.46 3.26
N GLY A 300 17.88 9.35 3.19
CA GLY A 300 19.21 9.22 3.78
C GLY A 300 20.38 9.57 2.84
N SER A 301 20.15 9.61 1.53
CA SER A 301 21.18 9.94 0.53
C SER A 301 20.96 11.31 -0.14
N SER A 302 22.04 11.85 -0.72
CA SER A 302 21.96 13.00 -1.63
C SER A 302 21.39 12.62 -3.00
N TYR A 303 21.45 11.34 -3.37
CA TYR A 303 20.79 10.81 -4.56
C TYR A 303 19.31 10.57 -4.30
N ASP A 304 18.48 10.69 -5.33
CA ASP A 304 17.05 10.41 -5.21
C ASP A 304 16.73 8.92 -5.32
N PHE A 305 17.55 8.15 -6.04
CA PHE A 305 17.38 6.70 -6.17
C PHE A 305 18.73 5.96 -6.12
N GLY A 306 18.81 4.89 -5.34
CA GLY A 306 19.81 3.84 -5.47
C GLY A 306 19.30 2.73 -6.37
N MET A 307 19.88 2.54 -7.55
CA MET A 307 19.51 1.46 -8.46
C MET A 307 20.29 0.19 -8.10
N VAL A 308 19.60 -0.83 -7.58
CA VAL A 308 20.20 -2.13 -7.27
C VAL A 308 20.64 -2.82 -8.56
N THR A 309 21.90 -3.26 -8.63
CA THR A 309 22.50 -3.82 -9.86
C THR A 309 22.82 -5.31 -9.81
N ASP A 310 22.81 -5.91 -8.62
CA ASP A 310 22.91 -7.35 -8.41
C ASP A 310 21.51 -7.99 -8.33
N ASN A 311 21.40 -9.27 -8.72
CA ASN A 311 20.14 -10.02 -8.74
C ASN A 311 18.98 -9.32 -9.48
N THR A 312 19.30 -8.47 -10.46
CA THR A 312 18.34 -7.71 -11.29
C THR A 312 18.59 -7.97 -12.77
N ASN A 313 17.74 -7.41 -13.65
CA ASN A 313 17.93 -7.45 -15.09
C ASN A 313 18.51 -6.13 -15.59
N ALA A 314 19.71 -6.17 -16.18
CA ALA A 314 20.42 -4.97 -16.63
C ALA A 314 19.64 -4.15 -17.68
N THR A 315 18.93 -4.80 -18.60
CA THR A 315 18.11 -4.11 -19.61
C THR A 315 16.92 -3.40 -18.97
N LEU A 316 16.23 -4.05 -18.02
CA LEU A 316 15.12 -3.45 -17.29
C LEU A 316 15.60 -2.30 -16.39
N ASN A 317 16.76 -2.44 -15.74
CA ASN A 317 17.36 -1.35 -14.96
C ASN A 317 17.66 -0.12 -15.84
N ALA A 318 18.28 -0.32 -17.01
CA ALA A 318 18.56 0.77 -17.95
C ALA A 318 17.28 1.45 -18.47
N PHE A 319 16.22 0.67 -18.66
CA PHE A 319 14.91 1.22 -18.98
C PHE A 319 14.32 2.03 -17.81
N THR A 320 14.37 1.52 -16.57
CA THR A 320 13.88 2.21 -15.37
C THR A 320 14.61 3.54 -15.15
N THR A 321 15.94 3.61 -15.32
CA THR A 321 16.68 4.88 -15.22
C THR A 321 16.37 5.85 -16.37
N SER A 322 16.02 5.32 -17.54
CA SER A 322 15.50 6.13 -18.65
C SER A 322 14.13 6.73 -18.34
N LEU A 323 13.26 6.04 -17.60
CA LEU A 323 11.99 6.58 -17.10
C LEU A 323 12.22 7.73 -16.11
N ILE A 324 13.15 7.56 -15.15
CA ILE A 324 13.53 8.64 -14.21
C ILE A 324 13.96 9.88 -15.01
N THR A 325 14.89 9.70 -15.95
CA THR A 325 15.42 10.78 -16.78
C THR A 325 14.33 11.48 -17.61
N LYS A 326 13.38 10.71 -18.15
CA LYS A 326 12.32 11.23 -19.04
C LYS A 326 11.21 11.95 -18.28
N TYR A 327 10.71 11.35 -17.19
CA TYR A 327 9.45 11.74 -16.55
C TYR A 327 9.64 12.43 -15.20
N GLN A 328 10.84 12.39 -14.63
CA GLN A 328 11.20 13.12 -13.41
C GLN A 328 12.53 13.87 -13.60
N PRO A 329 12.61 14.76 -14.62
CA PRO A 329 13.85 15.46 -14.93
C PRO A 329 14.32 16.26 -13.72
N GLY A 330 15.59 16.10 -13.37
CA GLY A 330 16.21 16.75 -12.21
C GLY A 330 16.38 15.83 -10.99
N LEU A 331 15.69 14.69 -10.94
CA LEU A 331 16.00 13.66 -9.94
C LEU A 331 17.28 12.90 -10.33
N THR A 332 18.08 12.57 -9.32
CA THR A 332 19.37 11.91 -9.48
C THR A 332 19.32 10.45 -9.06
N TYR A 333 20.17 9.62 -9.65
CA TYR A 333 20.30 8.23 -9.25
C TYR A 333 21.76 7.79 -9.26
N THR A 334 22.05 6.75 -8.48
CA THR A 334 23.35 6.08 -8.45
C THR A 334 23.14 4.56 -8.49
N ASN A 335 24.16 3.80 -8.88
CA ASN A 335 24.12 2.35 -8.80
C ASN A 335 24.57 1.88 -7.42
N ILE A 336 23.88 0.89 -6.87
CA ILE A 336 24.20 0.23 -5.61
C ILE A 336 24.23 -1.29 -5.80
N SER A 337 24.88 -1.98 -4.86
CA SER A 337 24.78 -3.43 -4.68
C SER A 337 24.23 -3.67 -3.29
N CYS A 338 23.23 -4.52 -3.19
CA CYS A 338 22.61 -4.86 -1.92
C CYS A 338 23.11 -6.22 -1.39
N GLY A 339 23.42 -7.14 -2.30
CA GLY A 339 23.86 -8.49 -2.02
C GLY A 339 22.77 -9.54 -2.24
N TYR A 340 23.12 -10.80 -1.94
CA TYR A 340 22.24 -11.94 -2.21
C TYR A 340 21.02 -11.95 -1.28
N GLY A 341 19.84 -12.24 -1.85
CA GLY A 341 18.59 -12.34 -1.09
C GLY A 341 18.18 -11.03 -0.42
N CYS A 342 18.52 -9.88 -1.03
CA CYS A 342 18.28 -8.55 -0.48
C CYS A 342 16.80 -8.26 -0.22
N SER A 343 15.95 -8.51 -1.23
CA SER A 343 14.50 -8.26 -1.21
C SER A 343 13.81 -9.09 -2.31
N ASP A 344 12.49 -9.00 -2.44
CA ASP A 344 11.66 -9.88 -3.28
C ASP A 344 12.01 -9.89 -4.78
N HIS A 345 12.66 -8.84 -5.30
CA HIS A 345 13.17 -8.84 -6.68
C HIS A 345 14.08 -10.04 -6.97
N ALA A 346 14.82 -10.52 -5.97
CA ALA A 346 15.71 -11.66 -6.08
C ALA A 346 14.95 -12.97 -6.32
N SER A 347 13.74 -13.13 -5.77
CA SER A 347 12.85 -14.28 -6.03
C SER A 347 12.44 -14.33 -7.50
N TRP A 348 12.04 -13.18 -8.07
CA TRP A 348 11.66 -13.06 -9.47
C TRP A 348 12.84 -13.30 -10.41
N ASN A 349 13.99 -12.70 -10.12
CA ASN A 349 15.21 -12.90 -10.89
C ASN A 349 15.67 -14.36 -10.88
N SER A 350 15.66 -15.01 -9.71
CA SER A 350 15.99 -16.43 -9.55
C SER A 350 15.01 -17.35 -10.28
N ALA A 351 13.74 -16.96 -10.39
CA ALA A 351 12.75 -17.66 -11.19
C ALA A 351 12.99 -17.51 -12.71
N GLY A 352 13.79 -16.52 -13.12
CA GLY A 352 14.14 -16.25 -14.52
C GLY A 352 13.39 -15.05 -15.13
N TYR A 353 12.71 -14.26 -14.31
CA TYR A 353 11.95 -13.09 -14.76
C TYR A 353 12.77 -11.79 -14.65
N PRO A 354 12.59 -10.83 -15.57
CA PRO A 354 13.30 -9.55 -15.50
C PRO A 354 12.77 -8.70 -14.34
N ALA A 355 13.63 -8.36 -13.39
CA ALA A 355 13.30 -7.57 -12.21
C ALA A 355 14.23 -6.36 -12.03
N THR A 356 13.69 -5.27 -11.50
CA THR A 356 14.39 -4.01 -11.16
C THR A 356 13.97 -3.57 -9.75
N MET A 357 14.90 -2.94 -9.02
CA MET A 357 14.63 -2.39 -7.68
C MET A 357 15.33 -1.03 -7.53
N PRO A 358 14.60 0.09 -7.65
CA PRO A 358 15.05 1.36 -7.11
C PRO A 358 14.90 1.35 -5.58
N PHE A 359 15.85 1.96 -4.89
CA PHE A 359 15.93 2.05 -3.43
C PHE A 359 16.08 3.51 -2.99
N GLU A 360 15.65 3.83 -1.78
CA GLU A 360 15.61 5.21 -1.26
C GLU A 360 16.97 5.87 -0.99
N ALA A 361 18.02 5.06 -0.78
CA ALA A 361 19.32 5.54 -0.35
C ALA A 361 20.46 4.64 -0.86
N THR A 362 21.69 4.88 -0.39
CA THR A 362 22.76 3.88 -0.48
C THR A 362 22.67 2.94 0.72
N MET A 363 23.16 1.70 0.60
CA MET A 363 23.11 0.70 1.68
C MET A 363 23.84 1.10 2.98
N THR A 364 24.62 2.18 2.97
CA THR A 364 25.31 2.70 4.16
C THR A 364 24.61 3.91 4.78
N THR A 365 23.55 4.40 4.13
CA THR A 365 22.81 5.61 4.51
C THR A 365 21.31 5.38 4.43
N ASP A 366 20.87 4.13 4.43
CA ASP A 366 19.48 3.72 4.58
C ASP A 366 18.97 4.06 5.98
N ASN A 367 17.66 3.92 6.17
CA ASN A 367 17.02 4.25 7.43
C ASN A 367 17.60 3.41 8.59
N PRO A 368 18.28 4.02 9.58
CA PRO A 368 18.95 3.26 10.63
C PRO A 368 17.98 2.73 11.70
N GLN A 369 16.67 2.95 11.54
CA GLN A 369 15.64 2.48 12.48
C GLN A 369 14.90 1.24 12.00
N ILE A 370 15.16 0.75 10.78
CA ILE A 370 14.52 -0.44 10.23
C ILE A 370 14.60 -1.63 11.21
N HIS A 371 13.54 -2.45 11.19
CA HIS A 371 13.34 -3.59 12.08
C HIS A 371 13.34 -3.28 13.60
N THR A 372 13.17 -2.01 13.99
CA THR A 372 13.06 -1.58 15.39
C THR A 372 11.71 -0.94 15.70
N THR A 373 11.49 -0.56 16.96
CA THR A 373 10.33 0.26 17.34
C THR A 373 10.38 1.68 16.78
N GLY A 374 11.56 2.12 16.32
CA GLY A 374 11.81 3.49 15.85
C GLY A 374 11.48 3.73 14.38
N ASP A 375 11.29 2.67 13.59
CA ASP A 375 10.91 2.80 12.17
C ASP A 375 9.46 3.30 12.05
N THR A 376 9.30 4.61 12.17
CA THR A 376 8.02 5.29 12.29
C THR A 376 7.94 6.41 11.28
N LEU A 377 6.72 6.72 10.83
CA LEU A 377 6.49 7.87 9.96
C LEU A 377 6.97 9.18 10.60
N ALA A 378 6.88 9.30 11.93
CA ALA A 378 7.39 10.44 12.69
C ALA A 378 8.91 10.59 12.59
N TYR A 379 9.66 9.48 12.62
CA TYR A 379 11.12 9.49 12.43
C TYR A 379 11.51 10.05 11.05
N MET A 380 10.71 9.75 10.03
CA MET A 380 10.85 10.28 8.67
C MET A 380 10.26 11.69 8.47
N GLY A 381 9.97 12.41 9.55
CA GLY A 381 9.46 13.78 9.50
C GLY A 381 7.95 13.90 9.31
N GLY A 382 7.19 12.80 9.46
CA GLY A 382 5.73 12.82 9.41
C GLY A 382 5.15 12.98 8.00
N THR A 383 5.96 12.75 6.95
CA THR A 383 5.59 12.97 5.54
C THR A 383 5.90 11.73 4.68
N ALA A 384 5.17 11.56 3.58
CA ALA A 384 5.44 10.62 2.49
C ALA A 384 6.12 11.29 1.27
N ALA A 385 6.69 12.49 1.42
CA ALA A 385 7.20 13.27 0.30
C ALA A 385 8.28 12.55 -0.53
N ASN A 386 9.14 11.74 0.10
CA ASN A 386 10.15 10.95 -0.63
C ASN A 386 9.51 9.78 -1.39
N SER A 387 8.45 9.17 -0.85
CA SER A 387 7.72 8.09 -1.53
C SER A 387 7.01 8.55 -2.81
N VAL A 388 6.67 9.84 -2.93
CA VAL A 388 6.00 10.39 -4.13
C VAL A 388 6.81 10.11 -5.41
N LYS A 389 8.14 10.24 -5.39
CA LYS A 389 8.97 9.98 -6.58
C LYS A 389 9.04 8.49 -6.93
N PHE A 390 8.90 7.59 -5.95
CA PHE A 390 8.81 6.15 -6.16
C PHE A 390 7.44 5.75 -6.73
N ALA A 391 6.35 6.29 -6.19
CA ALA A 391 5.01 6.11 -6.76
C ALA A 391 4.93 6.62 -8.21
N LYS A 392 5.54 7.79 -8.51
CA LYS A 392 5.64 8.30 -9.90
C LYS A 392 6.49 7.40 -10.79
N LEU A 393 7.61 6.87 -10.29
CA LEU A 393 8.42 5.90 -11.03
C LEU A 393 7.61 4.63 -11.32
N GLY A 394 6.91 4.08 -10.33
CA GLY A 394 6.02 2.93 -10.47
C GLY A 394 4.89 3.16 -11.48
N ALA A 395 4.24 4.33 -11.44
CA ALA A 395 3.22 4.71 -12.41
C ALA A 395 3.78 4.82 -13.84
N SER A 396 4.95 5.43 -14.02
CA SER A 396 5.61 5.51 -15.33
C SER A 396 6.02 4.12 -15.84
N PHE A 397 6.51 3.24 -14.95
CA PHE A 397 6.88 1.88 -15.26
C PHE A 397 5.67 1.07 -15.74
N VAL A 398 4.56 1.09 -14.98
CA VAL A 398 3.32 0.42 -15.37
C VAL A 398 2.78 0.96 -16.69
N ALA A 399 2.80 2.28 -16.89
CA ALA A 399 2.32 2.90 -18.12
C ALA A 399 3.17 2.55 -19.36
N GLU A 400 4.48 2.39 -19.22
CA GLU A 400 5.40 2.14 -20.34
C GLU A 400 5.73 0.66 -20.58
N VAL A 401 5.63 -0.19 -19.55
CA VAL A 401 5.78 -1.64 -19.72
C VAL A 401 4.45 -2.26 -20.11
N ALA A 402 3.36 -1.93 -19.41
CA ALA A 402 2.06 -2.54 -19.65
C ALA A 402 1.28 -1.91 -20.80
N LYS A 403 1.56 -0.63 -21.09
CA LYS A 403 1.03 0.23 -22.16
C LYS A 403 -0.40 -0.02 -22.59
N GLY A 404 -1.29 0.85 -22.16
CA GLY A 404 -2.55 1.13 -22.84
C GLY A 404 -2.84 2.62 -22.69
N ALA A 405 -4.10 3.02 -22.67
CA ALA A 405 -4.49 4.43 -22.55
C ALA A 405 -5.36 4.67 -21.31
N THR A 406 -5.40 5.93 -20.88
CA THR A 406 -6.40 6.44 -19.93
C THR A 406 -7.69 6.79 -20.68
N THR A 407 -8.84 6.70 -20.02
CA THR A 407 -10.14 7.07 -20.60
C THR A 407 -10.66 8.41 -20.07
N GLY A 408 -9.77 9.23 -19.48
CA GLY A 408 -10.13 10.41 -18.70
C GLY A 408 -10.30 10.11 -17.21
N VAL A 409 -10.49 11.16 -16.41
CA VAL A 409 -10.65 11.04 -14.96
C VAL A 409 -12.05 10.49 -14.67
N THR A 410 -12.12 9.24 -14.25
CA THR A 410 -13.29 8.66 -13.59
C THR A 410 -12.90 8.47 -12.13
N PRO A 411 -13.35 9.35 -11.22
CA PRO A 411 -13.02 9.22 -9.80
C PRO A 411 -13.30 7.79 -9.31
N PRO A 412 -12.33 7.08 -8.72
CA PRO A 412 -12.65 5.92 -7.90
C PRO A 412 -13.51 6.43 -6.74
N PRO A 413 -14.38 5.60 -6.16
CA PRO A 413 -14.96 5.92 -4.87
C PRO A 413 -13.82 6.30 -3.90
N THR A 414 -13.91 7.44 -3.23
CA THR A 414 -12.88 7.93 -2.32
C THR A 414 -12.76 7.01 -1.11
N GLY A 415 -11.92 5.97 -1.25
CA GLY A 415 -11.61 4.97 -0.22
C GLY A 415 -10.68 5.54 0.85
N GLY A 416 -11.27 6.20 1.84
CA GLY A 416 -10.61 6.55 3.10
C GLY A 416 -10.25 5.32 3.94
N ASP A 417 -9.21 5.45 4.74
CA ASP A 417 -8.58 4.43 5.57
C ASP A 417 -9.53 3.52 6.34
N GLY A 418 -9.33 2.21 6.19
CA GLY A 418 -10.08 1.16 6.87
C GLY A 418 -9.70 1.03 8.35
N GLY A 419 -10.07 2.02 9.16
CA GLY A 419 -10.50 1.70 10.53
C GLY A 419 -11.80 0.90 10.42
N ASN A 420 -11.94 -0.14 11.24
CA ASN A 420 -13.07 -1.06 11.24
C ASN A 420 -14.44 -0.31 11.27
N GLY A 421 -15.09 -0.07 10.13
CA GLY A 421 -16.30 0.77 10.04
C GLY A 421 -16.90 0.85 8.62
N GLY A 422 -18.23 0.87 8.51
CA GLY A 422 -18.97 0.79 7.23
C GLY A 422 -18.63 1.90 6.23
N THR A 423 -18.99 1.75 4.96
CA THR A 423 -18.78 2.78 3.93
C THR A 423 -19.52 4.09 4.26
N VAL A 424 -18.88 5.27 4.07
CA VAL A 424 -19.58 6.57 4.11
C VAL A 424 -20.67 6.57 3.03
N PRO A 425 -21.96 6.70 3.39
CA PRO A 425 -23.04 6.69 2.41
C PRO A 425 -22.99 7.91 1.50
N THR A 426 -23.29 7.72 0.21
CA THR A 426 -23.52 8.81 -0.73
C THR A 426 -24.93 9.37 -0.54
N ALA A 427 -25.04 10.68 -0.46
CA ALA A 427 -26.27 11.42 -0.32
C ALA A 427 -27.12 11.31 -1.59
N THR A 428 -28.43 11.46 -1.41
CA THR A 428 -29.38 11.69 -2.50
C THR A 428 -30.03 13.04 -2.31
N TYR A 429 -30.44 13.69 -3.40
CA TYR A 429 -31.22 14.93 -3.30
C TYR A 429 -32.52 14.70 -2.51
N ASP A 430 -32.73 15.45 -1.43
CA ASP A 430 -33.95 15.40 -0.63
C ASP A 430 -34.84 16.59 -1.02
N ALA A 431 -35.98 16.32 -1.65
CA ALA A 431 -36.90 17.36 -2.11
C ALA A 431 -37.57 18.16 -0.97
N THR A 432 -37.59 17.64 0.26
CA THR A 432 -38.11 18.36 1.43
C THR A 432 -37.13 19.42 1.87
N TYR A 433 -35.85 19.05 1.99
CA TYR A 433 -34.79 19.99 2.34
C TYR A 433 -34.29 20.81 1.15
N LYS A 434 -34.57 20.37 -0.09
CA LYS A 434 -34.02 20.92 -1.34
C LYS A 434 -32.48 20.87 -1.43
N ALA A 435 -31.86 19.90 -0.76
CA ALA A 435 -30.42 19.75 -0.69
C ALA A 435 -30.04 18.26 -0.50
N PRO A 436 -28.78 17.86 -0.77
CA PRO A 436 -28.31 16.49 -0.58
C PRO A 436 -28.41 16.01 0.87
N ARG A 437 -28.90 14.79 1.04
CA ARG A 437 -29.06 14.18 2.37
C ARG A 437 -28.66 12.70 2.42
N CYS A 438 -27.97 12.33 3.50
CA CYS A 438 -27.92 10.94 3.97
C CYS A 438 -28.95 10.73 5.08
N ALA A 439 -29.97 9.93 4.80
CA ALA A 439 -31.12 9.76 5.70
C ALA A 439 -30.80 8.92 6.94
N ALA A 440 -29.89 7.94 6.82
CA ALA A 440 -29.47 7.07 7.91
C ALA A 440 -28.17 7.58 8.54
N ALA A 441 -28.08 7.50 9.87
CA ALA A 441 -26.84 7.78 10.56
C ALA A 441 -25.84 6.66 10.26
N GLY A 442 -24.68 7.03 9.75
CA GLY A 442 -23.56 6.14 9.44
C GLY A 442 -22.26 6.79 9.86
N ILE A 443 -21.13 6.32 9.34
CA ILE A 443 -19.81 6.90 9.66
C ILE A 443 -19.56 8.26 8.96
N GLY A 444 -20.52 8.76 8.20
CA GLY A 444 -20.38 10.00 7.43
C GLY A 444 -21.56 10.25 6.50
N CYS A 445 -21.41 11.25 5.63
CA CYS A 445 -22.25 11.50 4.47
C CYS A 445 -21.42 12.16 3.36
N ASP A 446 -21.58 11.73 2.12
CA ASP A 446 -20.85 12.24 0.96
C ASP A 446 -21.84 12.74 -0.10
N SER A 447 -21.79 14.03 -0.46
CA SER A 447 -22.67 14.60 -1.48
C SER A 447 -22.49 13.99 -2.89
N GLY A 448 -21.37 13.29 -3.13
CA GLY A 448 -21.02 12.78 -4.45
C GLY A 448 -20.86 13.93 -5.44
N THR A 449 -21.60 13.88 -6.54
CA THR A 449 -21.55 14.89 -7.61
C THR A 449 -22.76 15.84 -7.60
N LEU A 450 -23.60 15.79 -6.56
CA LEU A 450 -24.86 16.56 -6.52
C LEU A 450 -24.66 18.07 -6.46
N LEU A 451 -23.47 18.50 -6.01
CA LEU A 451 -23.08 19.88 -5.83
C LEU A 451 -22.12 20.35 -6.94
N ASN A 452 -21.94 19.59 -8.02
CA ASN A 452 -20.89 19.89 -9.00
C ASN A 452 -21.25 21.09 -9.88
N GLY A 453 -20.81 22.28 -9.49
CA GLY A 453 -21.03 23.54 -10.19
C GLY A 453 -21.63 24.60 -9.26
N ARG A 454 -21.99 25.75 -9.85
CA ARG A 454 -22.60 26.89 -9.17
C ARG A 454 -23.84 27.35 -9.90
N GLY A 455 -25.02 27.22 -9.32
CA GLY A 455 -26.25 27.73 -9.92
C GLY A 455 -26.55 27.08 -11.28
N SER A 456 -26.52 27.87 -12.35
CA SER A 456 -26.67 27.34 -13.73
C SER A 456 -25.34 27.01 -14.41
N LYS A 457 -24.22 27.09 -13.68
CA LYS A 457 -22.86 26.91 -14.20
C LYS A 457 -22.34 25.54 -13.78
N GLY A 458 -22.52 24.55 -14.65
CA GLY A 458 -22.04 23.18 -14.42
C GLY A 458 -23.17 22.16 -14.36
N PRO A 459 -22.85 20.89 -14.08
CA PRO A 459 -23.82 19.80 -14.00
C PRO A 459 -24.61 19.75 -12.67
N GLU A 460 -24.84 20.89 -12.03
CA GLU A 460 -25.56 20.99 -10.75
C GLU A 460 -27.08 21.01 -10.97
N SER A 461 -27.70 19.83 -10.96
CA SER A 461 -29.10 19.69 -11.42
C SER A 461 -30.15 20.29 -10.49
N ASN A 462 -29.82 20.53 -9.22
CA ASN A 462 -30.77 21.03 -8.20
C ASN A 462 -30.26 22.27 -7.47
N ALA A 463 -29.48 23.09 -8.17
CA ALA A 463 -28.97 24.33 -7.63
C ALA A 463 -30.11 25.19 -7.01
N PRO A 464 -29.89 25.81 -5.84
CA PRO A 464 -28.58 26.02 -5.21
C PRO A 464 -28.17 24.94 -4.21
N ASN A 465 -28.89 23.81 -4.13
CA ASN A 465 -28.65 22.78 -3.11
C ASN A 465 -28.51 23.31 -1.65
N THR A 466 -29.15 24.44 -1.35
CA THR A 466 -29.27 24.96 0.02
C THR A 466 -30.58 24.53 0.66
N ILE A 467 -30.55 24.30 1.96
CA ILE A 467 -31.71 23.96 2.78
C ILE A 467 -32.82 24.98 2.52
N ASN A 468 -33.97 24.50 2.07
CA ASN A 468 -35.17 25.24 1.64
C ASN A 468 -34.96 26.19 0.45
N GLY A 469 -33.82 26.16 -0.23
CA GLY A 469 -33.39 27.20 -1.17
C GLY A 469 -33.14 28.53 -0.46
N SER A 470 -32.70 28.48 0.80
CA SER A 470 -32.56 29.66 1.67
C SER A 470 -31.46 30.63 1.25
N CYS A 471 -30.52 30.17 0.43
CA CYS A 471 -29.48 31.00 -0.14
C CYS A 471 -29.32 30.59 -1.62
N ALA A 472 -29.61 31.51 -2.53
CA ALA A 472 -29.41 31.29 -3.98
C ALA A 472 -27.92 31.25 -4.30
N ASP A 473 -27.49 30.85 -5.50
CA ASP A 473 -26.09 30.98 -5.93
C ASP A 473 -25.81 32.29 -6.66
N GLY A 474 -24.52 32.57 -6.84
CA GLY A 474 -24.04 33.59 -7.74
C GLY A 474 -24.29 33.21 -9.21
N ALA A 475 -24.75 34.17 -10.01
CA ALA A 475 -25.08 33.95 -11.42
C ALA A 475 -23.93 34.26 -12.41
N SER A 476 -22.82 34.82 -11.92
CA SER A 476 -21.68 35.24 -12.74
C SER A 476 -20.78 34.06 -13.12
N GLY A 477 -19.82 34.33 -14.00
CA GLY A 477 -18.75 33.41 -14.33
C GLY A 477 -19.13 32.22 -15.22
N THR A 478 -18.16 31.31 -15.37
CA THR A 478 -18.17 30.12 -16.19
C THR A 478 -17.72 28.91 -15.36
N TYR A 479 -18.40 27.78 -15.56
CA TYR A 479 -18.07 26.52 -14.90
C TYR A 479 -16.60 26.15 -15.10
N HIS A 480 -15.92 25.81 -14.00
CA HIS A 480 -14.49 25.48 -13.97
C HIS A 480 -13.58 26.51 -14.67
N SER A 481 -13.97 27.77 -14.58
CA SER A 481 -13.10 28.93 -14.87
C SER A 481 -13.17 29.92 -13.72
N ASP A 482 -14.33 29.97 -13.06
CA ASP A 482 -14.59 30.71 -11.82
C ASP A 482 -14.98 29.73 -10.70
N GLU A 483 -15.19 30.29 -9.51
CA GLU A 483 -15.32 29.58 -8.24
C GLU A 483 -16.55 28.65 -8.15
N SER A 484 -16.40 27.41 -7.70
CA SER A 484 -17.54 26.56 -7.33
C SER A 484 -17.21 25.67 -6.14
N ASN A 485 -18.22 25.28 -5.37
CA ASN A 485 -18.19 24.06 -4.59
C ASN A 485 -18.54 22.93 -5.55
N ASP A 486 -17.83 21.81 -5.49
CA ASP A 486 -18.12 20.67 -6.36
C ASP A 486 -18.57 19.44 -5.56
N ALA A 487 -18.16 19.35 -4.29
CA ALA A 487 -18.57 18.30 -3.37
C ALA A 487 -18.35 18.67 -1.91
N LEU A 488 -19.22 18.17 -1.04
CA LEU A 488 -19.07 18.15 0.40
C LEU A 488 -19.10 16.72 0.92
N LYS A 489 -18.29 16.45 1.94
CA LYS A 489 -18.29 15.20 2.69
C LYS A 489 -18.07 15.46 4.16
N VAL A 490 -18.81 14.77 5.02
CA VAL A 490 -18.57 14.68 6.45
C VAL A 490 -18.25 13.24 6.81
N SER A 491 -17.27 13.01 7.67
CA SER A 491 -16.89 11.65 8.12
C SER A 491 -16.39 11.66 9.56
N THR A 492 -16.63 10.58 10.30
CA THR A 492 -16.04 10.40 11.62
C THR A 492 -14.55 10.11 11.51
N THR A 493 -13.77 10.64 12.46
CA THR A 493 -12.32 10.38 12.52
C THR A 493 -11.99 9.08 13.25
N ASP A 494 -12.98 8.44 13.88
CA ASP A 494 -12.82 7.24 14.72
C ASP A 494 -13.45 5.98 14.09
N GLY A 495 -14.00 6.07 12.88
CA GLY A 495 -14.61 4.95 12.15
C GLY A 495 -15.96 4.48 12.68
N THR A 496 -16.55 5.16 13.65
CA THR A 496 -17.86 4.82 14.22
C THR A 496 -18.96 5.75 13.71
N ASN A 497 -20.24 5.48 14.02
CA ASN A 497 -21.34 6.32 13.52
C ASN A 497 -21.24 7.76 14.03
N LEU A 498 -21.66 8.71 13.20
CA LEU A 498 -21.89 10.11 13.56
C LEU A 498 -22.77 10.16 14.80
N ALA A 499 -22.25 10.75 15.88
CA ALA A 499 -22.94 10.90 17.16
C ALA A 499 -22.55 12.22 17.81
N ALA A 500 -23.46 12.79 18.60
CA ALA A 500 -23.19 14.04 19.31
C ALA A 500 -21.92 13.94 20.19
N GLY A 501 -21.10 14.99 20.20
CA GLY A 501 -19.83 15.06 20.93
C GLY A 501 -18.63 14.47 20.19
N LYS A 502 -18.81 13.83 19.03
CA LYS A 502 -17.69 13.33 18.22
C LYS A 502 -17.08 14.40 17.34
N THR A 503 -15.77 14.34 17.17
CA THR A 503 -15.06 15.11 16.16
C THR A 503 -15.26 14.45 14.80
N VAL A 504 -15.66 15.25 13.82
CA VAL A 504 -15.82 14.85 12.43
C VAL A 504 -14.93 15.69 11.54
N LYS A 505 -14.54 15.10 10.41
CA LYS A 505 -13.82 15.76 9.33
C LYS A 505 -14.81 16.17 8.24
N ILE A 506 -14.71 17.41 7.79
CA ILE A 506 -15.33 17.93 6.58
C ILE A 506 -14.27 17.93 5.48
N ASP A 507 -14.62 17.41 4.32
CA ASP A 507 -13.87 17.58 3.07
C ASP A 507 -14.75 18.35 2.08
N ALA A 508 -14.34 19.55 1.71
CA ALA A 508 -15.00 20.39 0.71
C ALA A 508 -14.13 20.47 -0.54
N THR A 509 -14.60 19.89 -1.64
CA THR A 509 -13.95 20.02 -2.94
C THR A 509 -14.50 21.25 -3.62
N VAL A 510 -13.61 22.17 -4.00
CA VAL A 510 -13.93 23.44 -4.64
C VAL A 510 -13.13 23.59 -5.92
N TYR A 511 -13.65 24.31 -6.90
CA TYR A 511 -12.88 24.82 -8.02
C TYR A 511 -12.42 26.25 -7.70
N ALA A 512 -11.15 26.45 -7.38
CA ALA A 512 -10.64 27.78 -7.00
C ALA A 512 -10.15 28.57 -8.22
N TYR A 513 -10.64 29.80 -8.39
CA TYR A 513 -10.08 30.74 -9.37
C TYR A 513 -8.81 31.41 -8.84
N SER A 514 -8.77 31.74 -7.55
CA SER A 514 -7.70 32.49 -6.90
C SER A 514 -7.37 31.98 -5.50
N THR A 515 -6.10 31.69 -5.25
CA THR A 515 -5.61 31.30 -3.91
C THR A 515 -5.67 32.43 -2.88
N SER A 516 -5.77 33.68 -3.33
CA SER A 516 -5.74 34.87 -2.46
C SER A 516 -7.10 35.52 -2.30
N SER A 517 -7.90 35.59 -3.36
CA SER A 517 -9.22 36.22 -3.35
C SER A 517 -10.31 35.28 -2.86
N ASP A 518 -10.19 33.98 -3.16
CA ASP A 518 -11.24 33.04 -2.82
C ASP A 518 -11.13 32.62 -1.37
N LYS A 519 -12.29 32.46 -0.74
CA LYS A 519 -12.39 32.02 0.65
C LYS A 519 -13.51 31.01 0.76
N LEU A 520 -13.21 29.88 1.38
CA LEU A 520 -14.20 28.90 1.80
C LEU A 520 -14.56 29.16 3.25
N ASP A 521 -15.79 29.56 3.52
CA ASP A 521 -16.33 29.58 4.88
C ASP A 521 -17.13 28.30 5.11
N LEU A 522 -16.75 27.52 6.11
CA LEU A 522 -17.48 26.31 6.51
C LEU A 522 -18.34 26.61 7.72
N TYR A 523 -19.62 26.21 7.66
CA TYR A 523 -20.56 26.34 8.77
C TYR A 523 -21.16 24.99 9.13
N TYR A 524 -21.65 24.86 10.36
CA TYR A 524 -22.53 23.77 10.77
C TYR A 524 -23.82 24.28 11.39
N THR A 525 -24.84 23.42 11.41
CA THR A 525 -26.05 23.62 12.19
C THR A 525 -26.49 22.32 12.87
N ALA A 526 -26.98 22.43 14.10
CA ALA A 526 -27.47 21.30 14.89
C ALA A 526 -28.88 20.82 14.48
N ASN A 527 -29.60 21.62 13.68
CA ASN A 527 -30.96 21.32 13.27
C ASN A 527 -31.20 21.74 11.82
N ALA A 528 -31.13 20.79 10.89
CA ALA A 528 -31.35 21.07 9.47
C ALA A 528 -32.79 21.55 9.15
N ALA A 529 -33.79 21.26 9.99
CA ALA A 529 -35.16 21.72 9.76
C ALA A 529 -35.38 23.21 10.08
N SER A 530 -34.52 23.79 10.91
CA SER A 530 -34.55 25.20 11.28
C SER A 530 -33.11 25.69 11.52
N PRO A 531 -32.32 25.86 10.45
CA PRO A 531 -30.88 26.00 10.56
C PRO A 531 -30.48 27.35 11.18
N THR A 532 -29.72 27.28 12.28
CA THR A 532 -28.88 28.37 12.77
C THR A 532 -27.42 28.01 12.49
N TRP A 533 -26.77 28.78 11.62
CA TRP A 533 -25.42 28.48 11.15
C TRP A 533 -24.35 29.03 12.08
N THR A 534 -23.40 28.17 12.46
CA THR A 534 -22.22 28.52 13.25
C THR A 534 -20.97 28.33 12.42
N LEU A 535 -20.10 29.35 12.36
CA LEU A 535 -18.86 29.30 11.59
C LEU A 535 -17.87 28.32 12.23
N ILE A 536 -17.35 27.39 11.42
CA ILE A 536 -16.24 26.49 11.77
C ILE A 536 -14.92 27.22 11.51
N GLY A 537 -14.79 27.83 10.33
CA GLY A 537 -13.60 28.58 9.95
C GLY A 537 -13.68 29.12 8.53
N THR A 538 -12.74 30.00 8.20
CA THR A 538 -12.51 30.54 6.86
C THR A 538 -11.17 30.07 6.34
N TYR A 539 -11.16 29.46 5.16
CA TYR A 539 -10.00 28.80 4.58
C TYR A 539 -9.68 29.40 3.21
N SER A 540 -8.39 29.42 2.85
CA SER A 540 -7.94 29.82 1.51
C SER A 540 -7.50 28.58 0.74
N PRO A 541 -7.83 28.47 -0.56
CA PRO A 541 -7.33 27.37 -1.37
C PRO A 541 -5.81 27.48 -1.55
N SER A 542 -5.12 26.34 -1.55
CA SER A 542 -3.66 26.25 -1.70
C SER A 542 -3.19 26.31 -3.16
N SER A 543 -4.09 26.05 -4.10
CA SER A 543 -3.88 26.10 -5.55
C SER A 543 -5.15 26.61 -6.25
N THR A 544 -5.01 27.06 -7.50
CA THR A 544 -6.15 27.26 -8.40
C THR A 544 -6.60 25.92 -8.99
N GLY A 545 -7.79 25.89 -9.60
CA GLY A 545 -8.45 24.68 -10.08
C GLY A 545 -9.09 23.86 -8.95
N THR A 546 -9.49 22.64 -9.26
CA THR A 546 -10.11 21.73 -8.29
C THR A 546 -9.15 21.39 -7.15
N THR A 547 -9.57 21.64 -5.92
CA THR A 547 -8.82 21.33 -4.70
C THR A 547 -9.75 20.97 -3.56
N THR A 548 -9.30 20.14 -2.62
CA THR A 548 -10.08 19.77 -1.45
C THR A 548 -9.53 20.46 -0.22
N ILE A 549 -10.39 21.17 0.49
CA ILE A 549 -10.08 21.83 1.76
C ILE A 549 -10.74 21.03 2.88
N SER A 550 -9.94 20.63 3.88
CA SER A 550 -10.42 19.87 5.03
C SER A 550 -10.51 20.72 6.28
N ALA A 551 -11.53 20.48 7.09
CA ALA A 551 -11.67 21.04 8.43
C ALA A 551 -12.22 19.99 9.40
N THR A 552 -12.10 20.22 10.70
CA THR A 552 -12.71 19.37 11.72
C THR A 552 -13.58 20.19 12.66
N TYR A 553 -14.69 19.62 13.12
CA TYR A 553 -15.49 20.21 14.19
C TYR A 553 -16.14 19.11 15.03
N THR A 554 -16.63 19.48 16.21
CA THR A 554 -17.35 18.57 17.10
C THR A 554 -18.84 18.65 16.83
N LEU A 555 -19.49 17.51 16.61
CA LEU A 555 -20.93 17.43 16.39
C LEU A 555 -21.70 17.93 17.63
N PRO A 556 -22.56 18.96 17.52
CA PRO A 556 -23.45 19.34 18.61
C PRO A 556 -24.53 18.28 18.86
N ALA A 557 -25.35 18.47 19.90
CA ALA A 557 -26.56 17.67 20.09
C ALA A 557 -27.61 17.98 19.01
N GLY A 558 -28.18 16.94 18.39
CA GLY A 558 -29.22 17.05 17.37
C GLY A 558 -29.20 15.84 16.44
N SER A 559 -30.36 15.38 15.99
CA SER A 559 -30.52 14.12 15.24
C SER A 559 -30.41 14.26 13.71
N VAL A 560 -30.65 15.46 13.17
CA VAL A 560 -30.47 15.78 11.75
C VAL A 560 -29.74 17.12 11.67
N GLN A 561 -28.48 17.04 11.28
CA GLN A 561 -27.57 18.18 11.23
C GLN A 561 -27.20 18.48 9.78
N ALA A 562 -26.57 19.61 9.55
CA ALA A 562 -26.02 19.94 8.26
C ALA A 562 -24.72 20.74 8.37
N ILE A 563 -23.92 20.66 7.32
CA ILE A 563 -22.82 21.57 7.06
C ILE A 563 -23.16 22.43 5.83
N ARG A 564 -22.60 23.64 5.78
CA ARG A 564 -22.65 24.53 4.63
C ARG A 564 -21.24 24.89 4.19
N ALA A 565 -20.98 24.82 2.90
CA ALA A 565 -19.86 25.51 2.28
C ALA A 565 -20.36 26.80 1.63
N ASN A 566 -19.75 27.92 2.00
CA ASN A 566 -19.90 29.19 1.30
C ASN A 566 -18.55 29.53 0.68
N PHE A 567 -18.38 29.25 -0.62
CA PHE A 567 -17.16 29.55 -1.34
C PHE A 567 -17.34 30.84 -2.13
N ARG A 568 -16.61 31.87 -1.70
CA ARG A 568 -16.85 33.24 -2.13
C ARG A 568 -15.63 33.88 -2.75
N TYR A 569 -15.86 34.81 -3.66
CA TYR A 569 -14.83 35.69 -4.18
C TYR A 569 -14.78 36.98 -3.35
N GLN A 570 -13.70 37.17 -2.59
CA GLN A 570 -13.50 38.30 -1.69
C GLN A 570 -14.62 38.44 -0.63
N GLY A 571 -14.71 39.60 0.03
CA GLY A 571 -15.72 39.88 1.06
C GLY A 571 -15.39 39.31 2.45
N SER A 572 -16.42 39.17 3.27
CA SER A 572 -16.35 38.67 4.66
C SER A 572 -17.23 37.44 4.84
N ALA A 573 -16.90 36.62 5.84
CA ALA A 573 -17.63 35.39 6.11
C ALA A 573 -19.12 35.65 6.39
N SER A 574 -20.00 34.98 5.64
CA SER A 574 -21.44 34.97 5.85
C SER A 574 -21.99 33.59 5.51
N ALA A 575 -22.93 33.08 6.32
CA ALA A 575 -23.62 31.83 6.00
C ALA A 575 -24.47 31.94 4.73
N CYS A 576 -24.81 33.16 4.31
CA CYS A 576 -25.36 33.44 3.00
C CYS A 576 -24.73 34.73 2.47
N SER A 577 -23.69 34.57 1.67
CA SER A 577 -23.02 35.67 0.98
C SER A 577 -23.86 36.13 -0.22
N SER A 578 -23.51 37.28 -0.81
CA SER A 578 -24.27 37.90 -1.91
C SER A 578 -23.42 38.18 -3.15
N GLY A 579 -22.19 37.68 -3.22
CA GLY A 579 -21.32 37.87 -4.38
C GLY A 579 -21.84 37.12 -5.60
N GLY A 580 -21.64 37.71 -6.78
CA GLY A 580 -22.08 37.11 -8.04
C GLY A 580 -21.32 35.84 -8.41
N TYR A 581 -20.17 35.58 -7.79
CA TYR A 581 -19.35 34.39 -7.94
C TYR A 581 -19.44 33.45 -6.73
N ASP A 582 -20.25 33.79 -5.74
CA ASP A 582 -20.28 33.00 -4.51
C ASP A 582 -21.14 31.75 -4.74
N ASP A 583 -20.70 30.64 -4.18
CA ASP A 583 -21.36 29.35 -4.28
C ASP A 583 -21.70 28.79 -2.90
N ARG A 584 -22.92 28.27 -2.73
CA ARG A 584 -23.44 27.93 -1.42
C ARG A 584 -24.16 26.61 -1.49
N ASP A 585 -23.60 25.60 -0.81
CA ASP A 585 -24.18 24.27 -0.80
C ASP A 585 -24.29 23.72 0.61
N ASP A 586 -25.36 22.97 0.84
CA ASP A 586 -25.60 22.28 2.10
C ASP A 586 -25.47 20.77 1.94
N LEU A 587 -25.00 20.10 2.99
CA LEU A 587 -25.06 18.64 3.11
C LEU A 587 -25.70 18.25 4.43
N ILE A 588 -26.81 17.51 4.35
CA ILE A 588 -27.60 17.08 5.50
C ILE A 588 -27.28 15.62 5.85
N PHE A 589 -27.20 15.32 7.13
CA PHE A 589 -26.91 13.97 7.61
C PHE A 589 -27.57 13.69 8.97
N ALA A 590 -27.92 12.43 9.18
CA ALA A 590 -28.43 11.97 10.47
C ALA A 590 -27.29 11.70 11.45
N VAL A 591 -27.54 11.97 12.73
CA VAL A 591 -26.61 11.81 13.86
C VAL A 591 -27.31 10.99 14.96
N GLN A 592 -26.59 10.06 15.56
CA GLN A 592 -27.06 9.20 16.66
C GLN A 592 -27.02 9.90 18.02
#